data_AF-A0A520Q4E9-F1
#
_entry.id   AF-A0A520Q4E9-F1
#
_cell.length_a   1.000
_cell.length_b   1.000
_cell.length_c   1.000
_cell.angle_alpha   90.00
_cell.angle_beta   90.00
_cell.angle_gamma   90.00
#
_symmetry.space_group_name_H-M   'P 1'
#
loop_
_entity.id
_entity.type
_entity.pdbx_description
1 polymer ?
#
loop_
_entity_poly.entity_id
_entity_poly.type
_entity_poly.pdbx_seq_one_letter_code
_entity_poly.pdbx_strand_id
1 'polypeptide(L)' 'MPLPRFEKLPKEKRRKILAAAAHEFAEHGFEGASFNRIIAAAGISKGAMYYYFAD' A
#
# COMPACT_ATOMS: atom_id res chain seq x y z
N MET A 1 -0.54 10.40 2.19
CA MET A 1 -0.05 10.77 0.81
C MET A 1 1.33 10.13 0.57
N PRO A 2 1.69 9.61 -0.63
CA PRO A 2 3.00 8.99 -0.84
C PRO A 2 4.14 10.01 -0.73
N LEU A 3 5.21 9.62 -0.05
CA LEU A 3 6.46 10.38 0.05
C LEU A 3 7.30 10.20 -1.22
N PRO A 4 8.27 11.10 -1.51
CA PRO A 4 9.17 10.95 -2.67
C PRO A 4 9.92 9.61 -2.74
N ARG A 5 10.05 8.93 -1.58
CA ARG A 5 10.68 7.62 -1.46
C ARG A 5 9.84 6.51 -2.08
N PHE A 6 8.52 6.64 -2.08
CA PHE A 6 7.60 5.72 -2.75
C PHE A 6 7.77 5.79 -4.27
N GLU A 7 7.93 6.98 -4.83
CA GLU A 7 8.12 7.17 -6.28
C GLU A 7 9.42 6.57 -6.81
N LYS A 8 10.44 6.45 -5.95
CA LYS A 8 11.72 5.82 -6.29
C LYS A 8 11.70 4.28 -6.24
N LEU A 9 10.57 3.67 -5.86
CA LEU A 9 10.46 2.20 -5.85
C LEU A 9 10.54 1.63 -7.27
N PRO A 10 11.06 0.41 -7.44
CA PRO A 10 10.89 -0.33 -8.68
C PRO A 10 9.42 -0.35 -9.11
N LYS A 11 9.16 -0.08 -10.39
CA LYS A 11 7.80 0.05 -10.95
C LYS A 11 6.89 -1.11 -10.57
N GLU A 12 7.42 -2.33 -10.60
CA GLU A 12 6.69 -3.55 -10.21
C GLU A 12 6.27 -3.53 -8.73
N LYS A 13 7.16 -3.10 -7.83
CA LYS A 13 6.86 -3.02 -6.40
C LYS A 13 5.82 -1.94 -6.12
N ARG A 14 5.93 -0.78 -6.79
CA ARG A 14 4.92 0.29 -6.72
C ARG A 14 3.56 -0.21 -7.23
N ARG A 15 3.53 -0.91 -8.37
CA ARG A 15 2.30 -1.48 -8.95
C ARG A 15 1.66 -2.48 -7.99
N LYS A 16 2.44 -3.36 -7.37
CA LYS A 16 1.92 -4.36 -6.42
C LYS A 16 1.25 -3.71 -5.21
N ILE A 17 1.86 -2.67 -4.64
CA ILE A 17 1.30 -1.94 -3.49
C ILE A 17 -0.03 -1.27 -3.87
N LEU A 18 -0.05 -0.55 -5.00
CA LEU A 18 -1.26 0.13 -5.47
C LEU A 18 -2.38 -0.86 -5.84
N ALA A 19 -2.04 -1.98 -6.46
CA ALA A 19 -3.01 -3.03 -6.80
C ALA A 19 -3.62 -3.67 -5.53
N ALA A 20 -2.80 -3.96 -4.52
CA ALA A 20 -3.29 -4.48 -3.24
C ALA A 20 -4.23 -3.49 -2.54
N ALA A 21 -3.87 -2.21 -2.53
CA ALA A 21 -4.73 -1.17 -1.96
C ALA A 21 -6.05 -1.04 -2.73
N ALA A 22 -5.98 -0.97 -4.07
CA ALA A 22 -7.16 -0.88 -4.91
C ALA A 22 -8.12 -2.07 -4.72
N HIS A 23 -7.58 -3.29 -4.61
CA HIS A 23 -8.38 -4.49 -4.35
C HIS A 23 -9.08 -4.44 -3.00
N GLU A 24 -8.35 -4.10 -1.92
CA GLU A 24 -8.93 -3.99 -0.57
C GLU A 24 -10.06 -2.96 -0.54
N PHE A 25 -9.86 -1.79 -1.15
CA PHE A 25 -10.89 -0.75 -1.20
C PHE A 25 -12.09 -1.15 -2.07
N ALA A 26 -11.86 -1.89 -3.16
CA ALA A 26 -12.92 -2.38 -4.03
C ALA A 26 -13.80 -3.43 -3.32
N GLU A 27 -13.20 -4.33 -2.53
CA GLU A 27 -13.94 -5.38 -1.81
C GLU A 27 -14.61 -4.89 -0.54
N HIS A 28 -13.95 -4.00 0.22
CA HIS A 28 -14.37 -3.66 1.58
C HIS A 28 -14.85 -2.21 1.73
N GLY A 29 -14.76 -1.40 0.68
CA GLY A 29 -15.03 0.03 0.75
C GLY A 29 -14.00 0.77 1.60
N PHE A 30 -14.20 2.08 1.77
CA PHE A 30 -13.25 2.92 2.52
C PHE A 30 -13.20 2.57 4.01
N GLU A 31 -14.35 2.40 4.66
CA GLU A 31 -14.44 2.11 6.10
C GLU A 31 -14.02 0.68 6.46
N GLY A 32 -14.28 -0.28 5.57
CA GLY A 32 -13.96 -1.69 5.81
C GLY A 32 -12.54 -2.10 5.40
N ALA A 33 -11.84 -1.25 4.66
CA ALA A 33 -10.48 -1.52 4.21
C ALA A 33 -9.50 -1.54 5.38
N SER A 34 -8.60 -2.52 5.37
CA SER A 34 -7.58 -2.68 6.40
C SER A 34 -6.19 -2.45 5.86
N PHE A 35 -5.48 -1.51 6.47
CA PHE A 35 -4.06 -1.27 6.21
C PHE A 35 -3.22 -2.55 6.37
N ASN A 36 -3.51 -3.37 7.38
CA ASN A 36 -2.78 -4.62 7.62
C ASN A 36 -3.00 -5.67 6.51
N ARG A 37 -4.21 -5.72 5.92
CA ARG A 37 -4.49 -6.61 4.78
C ARG A 37 -3.76 -6.14 3.53
N ILE A 38 -3.76 -4.83 3.26
CA ILE A 38 -3.03 -4.23 2.13
C ILE A 38 -1.54 -4.57 2.19
N ILE A 39 -0.89 -4.38 3.34
CA ILE A 39 0.56 -4.65 3.47
C ILE A 39 0.88 -6.14 3.34
N ALA A 40 0.01 -7.01 3.85
CA ALA A 40 0.16 -8.46 3.73
C ALA A 40 0.03 -8.89 2.25
N ALA A 41 -0.99 -8.42 1.54
CA ALA A 41 -1.21 -8.70 0.12
C ALA A 41 -0.08 -8.12 -0.77
N ALA A 42 0.41 -6.92 -0.45
CA ALA A 42 1.54 -6.31 -1.13
C ALA A 42 2.88 -7.01 -0.81
N GLY A 43 2.96 -7.80 0.26
CA GLY A 43 4.17 -8.48 0.71
C GLY A 43 5.24 -7.51 1.22
N ILE A 44 4.82 -6.48 1.95
CA ILE A 44 5.71 -5.49 2.58
C ILE A 44 5.43 -5.40 4.07
N SER A 45 6.44 -5.04 4.85
CA SER A 45 6.27 -4.86 6.30
C SER A 45 5.53 -3.56 6.61
N LYS A 46 4.90 -3.50 7.80
CA LYS A 46 4.23 -2.29 8.29
C LYS A 46 5.17 -1.09 8.37
N GLY A 47 6.40 -1.31 8.85
CA GLY A 47 7.45 -0.28 8.89
C GLY A 47 7.82 0.25 7.51
N ALA A 48 7.84 -0.60 6.49
CA ALA A 48 8.08 -0.16 5.12
C ALA A 48 6.97 0.75 4.60
N MET A 49 5.70 0.53 4.96
CA MET A 49 4.65 1.47 4.55
C MET A 49 4.76 2.84 5.21
N TYR A 50 5.02 2.90 6.52
CA TYR A 50 5.24 4.19 7.20
C TYR A 50 6.46 4.94 6.65
N TYR A 51 7.43 4.22 6.08
CA TYR A 51 8.56 4.82 5.38
C TYR A 51 8.19 5.43 4.01
N TYR A 52 7.14 4.91 3.36
CA TYR A 52 6.72 5.32 2.02
C TYR A 52 5.54 6.30 2.01
N PHE A 53 4.69 6.29 3.03
CA PHE A 53 3.49 7.11 3.10
C PHE A 53 3.49 7.89 4.41
N ALA A 54 3.25 9.19 4.30
CA ALA A 54 2.83 9.98 5.45
C ALA A 54 1.36 9.62 5.73
N ASP A 55 1.07 9.28 7.00
CA ASP A 55 -0.29 9.14 7.54
C ASP A 55 -1.16 10.33 7.12
#